data_AF-A0A3A8NWE6-F1
#
_entry.id   AF-A0A3A8NWE6-F1
#
_cell.length_a   1.000
_cell.length_b   1.000
_cell.length_c   1.000
_cell.angle_alpha   90.00
_cell.angle_beta   90.00
_cell.angle_gamma   90.00
#
_symmetry.space_group_name_H-M   'P 1'
#
loop_
_entity.id
_entity.type
_entity.pdbx_description
1 polymer ?
#
loop_
_entity_poly.entity_id
_entity_poly.type
_entity_poly.pdbx_seq_one_letter_code
_entity_poly.pdbx_strand_id
1 'polypeptide(L)'
;MAVGCVLAVALPITYLILTPWLEPPEEPGNLSSPTLARLLNESIDAALAEMNPMHAPGLIPEAAANSRVFLRELKEVVARCRMGRLEPNQKYNRLEYHLVRVDGVRLKPIVSGVGMGCGTNPLIFRATFKDGRVAEAFTDGRERQYSVAEVSHRVREFGKNVTWSDWGYHRERYFPPEPPAPPPQDVAKEWE
;
A
#
# COMPACT_ATOMS: atom_id res chain seq x y z
N MET A 1 7.32 -36.23 -57.44
CA MET A 1 7.82 -34.86 -57.15
C MET A 1 6.62 -34.09 -56.62
N ALA A 2 6.38 -34.04 -55.30
CA ALA A 2 6.89 -33.01 -54.37
C ALA A 2 6.78 -31.62 -55.03
N VAL A 3 5.92 -30.69 -54.58
CA VAL A 3 6.00 -29.98 -53.29
C VAL A 3 4.61 -29.45 -52.92
N GLY A 4 4.22 -29.61 -51.65
CA GLY A 4 3.01 -28.99 -51.08
C GLY A 4 3.26 -27.56 -50.60
N CYS A 5 2.18 -26.81 -50.37
CA CYS A 5 2.21 -25.69 -49.45
C CYS A 5 0.87 -25.60 -48.71
N VAL A 6 0.88 -26.13 -47.49
CA VAL A 6 -0.15 -25.90 -46.47
C VAL A 6 0.18 -24.55 -45.86
N LEU A 7 -0.63 -23.52 -46.10
CA LEU A 7 -0.58 -22.31 -45.27
C LEU A 7 -1.52 -22.51 -44.08
N ALA A 8 -0.87 -22.82 -42.97
CA ALA A 8 -1.45 -22.99 -41.65
C ALA A 8 -2.04 -21.67 -41.12
N VAL A 9 -3.13 -21.82 -40.38
CA VAL A 9 -3.78 -20.83 -39.52
C VAL A 9 -2.82 -20.34 -38.44
N ALA A 10 -2.73 -19.02 -38.20
CA ALA A 10 -2.18 -18.44 -36.97
C ALA A 10 -2.91 -17.11 -36.67
N LEU A 11 -4.04 -17.17 -35.97
CA LEU A 11 -4.21 -16.83 -34.55
C LEU A 11 -4.13 -15.33 -34.22
N PRO A 12 -5.24 -14.69 -33.80
CA PRO A 12 -5.24 -13.38 -33.15
C PRO A 12 -4.89 -13.56 -31.67
N ILE A 13 -3.66 -14.01 -31.36
CA ILE A 13 -3.17 -14.19 -29.98
C ILE A 13 -2.22 -13.04 -29.57
N THR A 14 -1.94 -12.09 -30.45
CA THR A 14 -1.04 -10.96 -30.15
C THR A 14 -1.65 -9.85 -29.30
N TYR A 15 -2.98 -9.77 -29.18
CA TYR A 15 -3.63 -8.67 -28.45
C TYR A 15 -3.63 -8.85 -26.92
N LEU A 16 -3.43 -10.07 -26.40
CA LEU A 16 -3.53 -10.36 -24.97
C LEU A 16 -2.18 -10.37 -24.22
N ILE A 17 -1.05 -10.33 -24.92
CA ILE A 17 0.28 -10.46 -24.31
C ILE A 17 0.98 -9.09 -24.15
N LEU A 18 0.52 -8.05 -24.85
CA LEU A 18 1.20 -6.74 -24.90
C LEU A 18 0.60 -5.65 -24.00
N THR A 19 -0.59 -5.85 -23.44
CA THR A 19 -1.25 -4.85 -22.58
C THR A 19 -0.43 -4.38 -21.36
N PRO A 20 0.33 -5.23 -20.63
CA PRO A 20 1.17 -4.73 -19.53
C PRO A 20 2.42 -3.96 -19.98
N TRP A 21 2.81 -4.06 -21.26
CA TRP A 21 3.95 -3.33 -21.83
C TRP A 21 3.56 -1.96 -22.40
N LEU A 22 2.27 -1.68 -22.61
CA LEU A 22 1.81 -0.48 -23.30
C LEU A 22 1.51 0.70 -22.36
N GLU A 23 1.28 0.47 -21.06
CA GLU A 23 1.19 1.57 -20.08
C GLU A 23 1.72 1.14 -18.70
N PRO A 24 2.90 1.63 -18.26
CA PRO A 24 3.40 1.36 -16.92
C PRO A 24 2.48 1.97 -15.85
N PRO A 25 2.57 1.49 -14.58
CA PRO A 25 1.91 2.14 -13.45
C PRO A 25 2.14 3.66 -13.47
N GLU A 26 1.10 4.45 -13.15
CA GLU A 26 1.25 5.90 -13.06
C GLU A 26 2.26 6.24 -11.97
N GLU A 27 3.37 6.89 -12.33
CA GLU A 27 4.35 7.40 -11.37
C GLU A 27 3.97 8.81 -10.93
N PRO A 28 4.17 9.16 -9.65
CA PRO A 28 3.95 10.52 -9.18
C PRO A 28 4.89 11.50 -9.87
N GLY A 29 4.37 12.70 -10.15
CA GLY A 29 5.18 13.80 -10.65
C GLY A 29 6.20 14.33 -9.63
N ASN A 30 6.96 15.35 -10.04
CA ASN A 30 8.01 15.98 -9.22
C ASN A 30 7.58 17.34 -8.63
N LEU A 31 6.29 17.68 -8.64
CA LEU A 31 5.81 18.94 -8.08
C LEU A 31 5.75 18.85 -6.56
N SER A 32 6.56 19.66 -5.86
CA SER A 32 6.52 19.73 -4.40
C SER A 32 5.16 20.24 -3.91
N SER A 33 4.63 19.58 -2.87
CA SER A 33 3.36 19.92 -2.23
C SER A 33 3.51 19.91 -0.69
N PRO A 34 3.94 21.04 -0.08
CA PRO A 34 4.05 21.17 1.37
C PRO A 34 2.73 20.93 2.10
N THR A 35 1.61 21.33 1.49
CA THR A 35 0.26 21.07 2.01
C THR A 35 -0.01 19.58 2.09
N LEU A 36 0.33 18.81 1.05
CA LEU A 36 0.16 17.35 1.08
C LEU A 36 1.08 16.72 2.15
N ALA A 37 2.34 17.14 2.24
CA ALA A 37 3.26 16.65 3.28
C ALA A 37 2.70 16.86 4.70
N ARG A 38 2.08 18.02 4.97
CA ARG A 38 1.38 18.27 6.24
C ARG A 38 0.21 17.32 6.44
N LEU A 39 -0.68 17.18 5.45
CA LEU A 39 -1.86 16.29 5.55
C LEU A 39 -1.47 14.82 5.75
N LEU A 40 -0.39 14.36 5.12
CA LEU A 40 0.13 13.00 5.32
C LEU A 40 0.63 12.80 6.76
N ASN A 41 1.36 13.77 7.32
CA ASN A 41 1.77 13.72 8.73
C ASN A 41 0.55 13.73 9.67
N GLU A 42 -0.46 14.55 9.41
CA GLU A 42 -1.70 14.56 10.20
C GLU A 42 -2.41 13.20 10.17
N SER A 43 -2.46 12.54 9.01
CA SER A 43 -3.03 11.20 8.91
C SER A 43 -2.22 10.15 9.69
N ILE A 44 -0.89 10.24 9.69
CA ILE A 44 -0.01 9.37 10.48
C ILE A 44 -0.24 9.60 11.97
N ASP A 45 -0.28 10.86 12.41
CA ASP A 45 -0.45 11.22 13.81
C ASP A 45 -1.81 10.74 14.34
N ALA A 46 -2.87 10.87 13.54
CA ALA A 46 -4.19 10.32 13.85
C ALA A 46 -4.16 8.78 13.95
N ALA A 47 -3.54 8.10 13.00
CA ALA A 47 -3.45 6.63 13.02
C ALA A 47 -2.68 6.12 14.25
N LEU A 48 -1.62 6.80 14.66
CA LEU A 48 -0.84 6.44 15.84
C LEU A 48 -1.59 6.68 17.14
N ALA A 49 -2.45 7.71 17.21
CA ALA A 49 -3.31 7.92 18.37
C ALA A 49 -4.30 6.77 18.58
N GLU A 50 -4.73 6.12 17.50
CA GLU A 50 -5.60 4.94 17.52
C GLU A 50 -4.84 3.62 17.84
N MET A 51 -3.50 3.62 17.85
CA MET A 51 -2.69 2.41 18.11
C MET A 51 -2.49 2.15 19.60
N ASN A 52 -3.58 1.87 20.31
CA ASN A 52 -3.54 1.47 21.71
C ASN A 52 -4.63 0.42 22.02
N PRO A 53 -4.51 -0.30 23.15
CA PRO A 53 -5.44 -1.39 23.48
C PRO A 53 -6.91 -0.96 23.62
N MET A 54 -7.20 0.31 23.90
CA MET A 54 -8.58 0.81 24.00
C MET A 54 -9.25 1.00 22.64
N HIS A 55 -8.49 1.38 21.61
CA HIS A 55 -9.02 1.61 20.26
C HIS A 55 -8.83 0.41 19.33
N ALA A 56 -7.81 -0.41 19.56
CA ALA A 56 -7.50 -1.62 18.81
C ALA A 56 -7.16 -2.76 19.79
N PRO A 57 -8.17 -3.51 20.25
CA PRO A 57 -7.98 -4.63 21.17
C PRO A 57 -6.98 -5.66 20.65
N GLY A 58 -6.09 -6.12 21.53
CA GLY A 58 -5.02 -7.07 21.22
C GLY A 58 -3.66 -6.43 20.99
N LEU A 59 -3.58 -5.12 20.75
CA LEU A 59 -2.29 -4.41 20.73
C LEU A 59 -1.68 -4.33 22.13
N ILE A 60 -0.35 -4.25 22.18
CA ILE A 60 0.39 -3.84 23.39
C ILE A 60 0.37 -2.30 23.53
N PRO A 61 0.52 -1.74 24.75
CA PRO A 61 0.55 -0.29 24.97
C PRO A 61 1.63 0.45 24.17
N GLU A 62 2.75 -0.21 23.86
CA GLU A 62 3.90 0.35 23.14
C GLU A 62 3.73 0.36 21.62
N ALA A 63 2.61 -0.16 21.08
CA ALA A 63 2.39 -0.32 19.64
C ALA A 63 2.60 0.98 18.84
N ALA A 64 2.10 2.11 19.33
CA ALA A 64 2.31 3.42 18.69
C ALA A 64 3.79 3.83 18.65
N ALA A 65 4.53 3.60 19.75
CA ALA A 65 5.97 3.90 19.82
C ALA A 65 6.77 3.00 18.87
N ASN A 66 6.40 1.72 18.79
CA ASN A 66 7.05 0.77 17.87
C ASN A 66 6.76 1.10 16.40
N SER A 67 5.55 1.57 16.07
CA SER A 67 5.26 2.11 14.74
C SER A 67 6.07 3.36 14.43
N ARG A 68 6.30 4.25 15.40
CA ARG A 68 7.23 5.39 15.21
C ARG A 68 8.66 4.96 14.90
N VAL A 69 9.13 3.87 15.51
CA VAL A 69 10.45 3.29 15.18
C VAL A 69 10.45 2.82 13.73
N PHE A 70 9.45 2.04 13.31
CA PHE A 70 9.33 1.59 11.92
C PHE A 70 9.30 2.75 10.92
N LEU A 71 8.55 3.82 11.19
CA LEU A 71 8.50 5.00 10.31
C LEU A 71 9.88 5.65 10.12
N ARG A 72 10.78 5.58 11.10
CA ARG A 72 12.17 6.07 10.97
C ARG A 72 13.02 5.20 10.05
N GLU A 73 12.63 3.95 9.86
CA GLU A 73 13.27 3.04 8.92
C GLU A 73 12.84 3.31 7.48
N LEU A 74 11.78 4.09 7.25
CA LEU A 74 11.30 4.43 5.92
C LEU A 74 12.09 5.59 5.32
N LYS A 75 12.44 5.45 4.05
CA LYS A 75 12.99 6.51 3.20
C LYS A 75 11.91 7.14 2.35
N GLU A 76 11.03 6.32 1.79
CA GLU A 76 10.08 6.73 0.77
C GLU A 76 8.83 5.88 0.79
N VAL A 77 7.69 6.52 0.53
CA VAL A 77 6.42 5.85 0.22
C VAL A 77 5.87 6.42 -1.08
N VAL A 78 5.64 5.55 -2.06
CA VAL A 78 5.03 5.90 -3.35
C VAL A 78 3.60 5.36 -3.39
N ALA A 79 2.64 6.26 -3.47
CA ALA A 79 1.25 5.96 -3.73
C ALA A 79 1.01 5.98 -5.25
N ARG A 80 0.68 4.83 -5.84
CA ARG A 80 0.41 4.70 -7.27
C ARG A 80 -0.65 3.64 -7.56
N CYS A 81 -1.23 3.72 -8.74
CA CYS A 81 -2.19 2.72 -9.20
C CYS A 81 -1.47 1.47 -9.66
N ARG A 82 -2.00 0.29 -9.30
CA ARG A 82 -1.46 -1.01 -9.74
C ARG A 82 -1.42 -1.10 -11.27
N MET A 83 -2.43 -0.54 -11.95
CA MET A 83 -2.55 -0.55 -13.41
C MET A 83 -2.44 0.87 -13.97
N GLY A 84 -2.07 0.98 -15.25
CA GLY A 84 -2.00 2.23 -16.00
C GLY A 84 -3.35 2.91 -16.24
N ARG A 85 -3.32 4.03 -16.96
CA ARG A 85 -4.39 5.02 -17.10
C ARG A 85 -5.57 4.52 -17.94
N LEU A 86 -5.38 3.55 -18.81
CA LEU A 86 -6.42 3.09 -19.74
C LEU A 86 -7.65 2.43 -19.07
N GLU A 87 -7.58 2.05 -17.78
CA GLU A 87 -8.71 1.41 -17.11
C GLU A 87 -8.96 1.87 -15.65
N PRO A 88 -9.40 3.13 -15.45
CA PRO A 88 -9.52 3.78 -14.15
C PRO A 88 -10.71 3.32 -13.29
N ASN A 89 -11.41 2.25 -13.66
CA ASN A 89 -12.54 1.72 -12.88
C ASN A 89 -12.52 0.19 -12.80
N GLN A 90 -11.38 -0.44 -13.09
CA GLN A 90 -11.27 -1.89 -12.99
C GLN A 90 -11.24 -2.31 -11.53
N LYS A 91 -11.97 -3.39 -11.23
CA LYS A 91 -12.00 -4.04 -9.90
C LYS A 91 -10.60 -4.34 -9.34
N TYR A 92 -9.62 -4.49 -10.22
CA TYR A 92 -8.23 -4.85 -9.89
C TYR A 92 -7.26 -3.66 -9.93
N ASN A 93 -7.69 -2.48 -10.42
CA ASN A 93 -6.88 -1.28 -10.38
C ASN A 93 -7.02 -0.61 -9.01
N ARG A 94 -6.11 -0.94 -8.11
CA ARG A 94 -6.12 -0.46 -6.72
C ARG A 94 -4.98 0.52 -6.50
N LEU A 95 -5.19 1.45 -5.57
CA LEU A 95 -4.11 2.28 -5.08
C LEU A 95 -3.18 1.41 -4.22
N GLU A 96 -1.90 1.46 -4.49
CA GLU A 96 -0.86 0.75 -3.75
C GLU A 96 0.13 1.72 -3.15
N TYR A 97 0.56 1.42 -1.94
CA TYR A 97 1.67 2.08 -1.28
C TYR A 97 2.91 1.19 -1.40
N HIS A 98 3.90 1.66 -2.13
CA HIS A 98 5.21 1.03 -2.24
C HIS A 98 6.16 1.68 -1.25
N LEU A 99 6.65 0.90 -0.28
CA LEU A 99 7.50 1.39 0.79
C LEU A 99 8.96 1.01 0.49
N VAL A 100 9.86 1.97 0.66
CA VAL A 100 11.30 1.79 0.56
C VAL A 100 11.94 2.19 1.89
N ARG A 101 12.75 1.29 2.45
CA ARG A 101 13.50 1.54 3.68
C ARG A 101 14.78 2.35 3.41
N VAL A 102 15.35 2.91 4.47
CA VAL A 102 16.61 3.69 4.42
C VAL A 102 17.79 2.88 3.90
N ASP A 103 17.77 1.57 4.09
CA ASP A 103 18.75 0.61 3.55
C ASP A 103 18.49 0.22 2.07
N GLY A 104 17.44 0.78 1.45
CA GLY A 104 17.06 0.53 0.07
C GLY A 104 16.17 -0.70 -0.15
N VAL A 105 15.84 -1.45 0.91
CA VAL A 105 14.94 -2.61 0.80
C VAL A 105 13.54 -2.14 0.43
N ARG A 106 12.96 -2.77 -0.60
CA ARG A 106 11.57 -2.57 -1.00
C ARG A 106 10.68 -3.57 -0.28
N LEU A 107 9.70 -3.06 0.47
CA LEU A 107 8.72 -3.90 1.15
C LEU A 107 7.61 -4.33 0.20
N LYS A 108 6.85 -5.35 0.60
CA LYS A 108 5.68 -5.80 -0.17
C LYS A 108 4.68 -4.62 -0.27
N PRO A 109 4.12 -4.34 -1.47
CA PRO A 109 3.18 -3.24 -1.64
C PRO A 109 1.94 -3.43 -0.76
N ILE A 110 1.47 -2.34 -0.16
CA ILE A 110 0.24 -2.32 0.64
C ILE A 110 -0.88 -1.89 -0.29
N VAL A 111 -1.90 -2.72 -0.42
CA VAL A 111 -3.07 -2.41 -1.22
C VAL A 111 -4.02 -1.58 -0.37
N SER A 112 -4.50 -0.46 -0.90
CA SER A 112 -5.56 0.33 -0.26
C SER A 112 -6.78 -0.55 0.05
N GLY A 113 -7.44 -0.28 1.18
CA GLY A 113 -8.62 -1.02 1.63
C GLY A 113 -9.75 -1.11 0.61
N VAL A 114 -10.72 -1.98 0.89
CA VAL A 114 -11.90 -2.23 0.04
C VAL A 114 -12.63 -0.92 -0.27
N GLY A 115 -12.86 -0.62 -1.55
CA GLY A 115 -13.55 0.59 -2.02
C GLY A 115 -12.65 1.74 -2.48
N MET A 116 -11.35 1.70 -2.17
CA MET A 116 -10.37 2.67 -2.69
C MET A 116 -9.70 2.17 -3.97
N GLY A 117 -10.53 1.91 -5.00
CA GLY A 117 -10.02 1.70 -6.34
C GLY A 117 -9.27 2.94 -6.84
N CYS A 118 -8.31 2.73 -7.74
CA CYS A 118 -7.79 3.83 -8.53
C CYS A 118 -8.87 4.24 -9.52
N GLY A 119 -9.63 5.27 -9.14
CA GLY A 119 -10.69 5.89 -9.93
C GLY A 119 -10.17 6.72 -11.10
N THR A 120 -11.02 7.56 -11.68
CA THR A 120 -10.66 8.47 -12.79
C THR A 120 -9.68 9.58 -12.43
N ASN A 121 -9.54 9.91 -11.14
CA ASN A 121 -8.58 10.92 -10.68
C ASN A 121 -7.94 10.45 -9.36
N PRO A 122 -7.03 9.46 -9.43
CA PRO A 122 -6.36 8.93 -8.26
C PRO A 122 -5.38 9.98 -7.71
N LEU A 123 -5.27 10.05 -6.39
CA LEU A 123 -4.25 10.86 -5.74
C LEU A 123 -2.95 10.05 -5.65
N ILE A 124 -2.12 10.17 -6.68
CA ILE A 124 -0.78 9.58 -6.73
C ILE A 124 0.25 10.55 -6.17
N PHE A 125 1.19 10.06 -5.39
CA PHE A 125 2.22 10.91 -4.78
C PHE A 125 3.44 10.10 -4.34
N ARG A 126 4.55 10.79 -4.15
CA ARG A 126 5.75 10.28 -3.48
C ARG A 126 5.97 11.09 -2.21
N ALA A 127 6.05 10.42 -1.08
CA ALA A 127 6.38 11.01 0.21
C ALA A 127 7.78 10.56 0.64
N THR A 128 8.69 11.50 0.91
CA THR A 128 10.00 11.20 1.49
C THR A 128 9.92 11.32 3.00
N PHE A 129 10.60 10.41 3.69
CA PHE A 129 10.58 10.33 5.14
C PHE A 129 11.92 10.77 5.71
N LYS A 130 11.86 11.49 6.84
CA LYS A 130 13.00 11.85 7.66
C LYS A 130 12.59 11.78 9.12
N ASP A 131 13.38 11.09 9.94
CA ASP A 131 13.16 10.96 11.39
C ASP A 131 11.75 10.45 11.75
N GLY A 132 11.15 9.61 10.88
CA GLY A 132 9.82 9.03 11.08
C GLY A 132 8.66 9.97 10.77
N ARG A 133 8.91 11.05 10.03
CA ARG A 133 7.90 12.01 9.54
C ARG A 133 8.05 12.22 8.04
N VAL A 134 6.96 12.61 7.38
CA VAL A 134 7.02 13.02 5.98
C VAL A 134 7.73 14.37 5.92
N ALA A 135 8.89 14.41 5.25
CA ALA A 135 9.68 15.61 5.05
C ALA A 135 9.21 16.38 3.82
N GLU A 136 9.01 15.67 2.71
CA GLU A 136 8.52 16.25 1.46
C GLU A 136 7.48 15.32 0.81
N ALA A 137 6.56 15.93 0.05
CA ALA A 137 5.62 15.21 -0.78
C ALA A 137 5.66 15.78 -2.19
N PHE A 138 5.66 14.89 -3.19
CA PHE A 138 5.70 15.21 -4.60
C PHE A 138 4.49 14.60 -5.31
N THR A 139 3.87 15.38 -6.19
CA THR A 139 2.67 14.99 -6.94
C THR A 139 2.79 15.40 -8.41
N ASP A 140 1.77 15.09 -9.19
CA ASP A 140 1.56 15.60 -10.54
C ASP A 140 0.61 16.82 -10.60
N GLY A 141 0.19 17.35 -9.44
CA GLY A 141 -0.67 18.52 -9.32
C GLY A 141 -2.17 18.22 -9.31
N ARG A 142 -2.61 16.97 -9.50
CA ARG A 142 -4.04 16.59 -9.46
C ARG A 142 -4.70 16.93 -8.13
N GLU A 143 -3.95 16.95 -7.03
CA GLU A 143 -4.48 17.29 -5.71
C GLU A 143 -5.04 18.72 -5.64
N ARG A 144 -4.56 19.63 -6.50
CA ARG A 144 -4.95 21.05 -6.51
C ARG A 144 -6.32 21.30 -7.12
N GLN A 145 -6.92 20.28 -7.73
CA GLN A 145 -8.29 20.31 -8.23
C GLN A 145 -9.32 20.10 -7.11
N TYR A 146 -8.87 19.78 -5.91
CA TYR A 146 -9.70 19.49 -4.74
C TYR A 146 -9.45 20.51 -3.64
N SER A 147 -10.45 20.70 -2.77
CA SER A 147 -10.26 21.43 -1.53
C SER A 147 -9.31 20.67 -0.59
N VAL A 148 -8.65 21.40 0.31
CA VAL A 148 -7.77 20.81 1.33
C VAL A 148 -8.51 19.78 2.19
N ALA A 149 -9.79 20.01 2.49
CA ALA A 149 -10.63 19.08 3.25
C ALA A 149 -10.85 17.76 2.49
N GLU A 150 -11.13 17.83 1.18
CA GLU A 150 -11.27 16.62 0.34
C GLU A 150 -9.96 15.86 0.21
N VAL A 151 -8.83 16.55 0.02
CA VAL A 151 -7.51 15.90 -0.01
C VAL A 151 -7.22 15.23 1.33
N SER A 152 -7.50 15.91 2.45
CA SER A 152 -7.34 15.34 3.80
C SER A 152 -8.14 14.05 3.97
N HIS A 153 -9.40 14.03 3.53
CA HIS A 153 -10.22 12.82 3.55
C HIS A 153 -9.63 11.69 2.69
N ARG A 154 -9.13 12.02 1.50
CA ARG A 154 -8.51 11.04 0.59
C ARG A 154 -7.24 10.42 1.16
N VAL A 155 -6.44 11.19 1.89
CA VAL A 155 -5.19 10.69 2.51
C VAL A 155 -5.38 10.14 3.92
N ARG A 156 -6.59 10.17 4.49
CA ARG A 156 -6.83 9.66 5.85
C ARG A 156 -6.36 8.21 6.03
N GLU A 157 -6.61 7.36 5.04
CA GLU A 157 -6.24 5.95 5.08
C GLU A 157 -4.73 5.71 4.84
N PHE A 158 -3.98 6.71 4.35
CA PHE A 158 -2.53 6.60 4.20
C PHE A 158 -1.87 6.32 5.56
N GLY A 159 -2.18 7.14 6.57
CA GLY A 159 -1.63 7.00 7.91
C GLY A 159 -1.82 5.60 8.46
N LYS A 160 -3.05 5.08 8.40
CA LYS A 160 -3.38 3.74 8.89
C LYS A 160 -2.65 2.64 8.09
N ASN A 161 -2.73 2.67 6.77
CA ASN A 161 -2.11 1.64 5.93
C ASN A 161 -0.58 1.59 6.13
N VAL A 162 0.09 2.74 6.19
CA VAL A 162 1.55 2.79 6.37
C VAL A 162 1.93 2.39 7.80
N THR A 163 1.31 2.98 8.83
CA THR A 163 1.70 2.72 10.24
C THR A 163 1.42 1.29 10.69
N TRP A 164 0.36 0.65 10.19
CA TRP A 164 -0.04 -0.70 10.58
C TRP A 164 0.61 -1.77 9.70
N SER A 165 1.28 -1.39 8.61
CA SER A 165 1.92 -2.36 7.69
C SER A 165 3.04 -3.15 8.34
N ASP A 166 3.72 -2.59 9.34
CA ASP A 166 4.80 -3.29 10.04
C ASP A 166 4.32 -4.53 10.78
N TRP A 167 3.02 -4.64 11.07
CA TRP A 167 2.45 -5.82 11.73
C TRP A 167 2.64 -7.10 10.91
N GLY A 168 2.66 -6.98 9.58
CA GLY A 168 2.90 -8.10 8.67
C GLY A 168 4.37 -8.51 8.59
N TYR A 169 5.30 -7.65 9.03
CA TYR A 169 6.75 -7.88 8.98
C TYR A 169 7.33 -8.22 10.36
N HIS A 170 6.83 -7.57 11.41
CA HIS A 170 7.33 -7.63 12.78
C HIS A 170 6.17 -7.69 13.80
N ARG A 171 5.36 -8.75 13.72
CA ARG A 171 4.16 -8.93 14.56
C ARG A 171 4.47 -8.83 16.06
N GLU A 172 5.63 -9.33 16.48
CA GLU A 172 6.13 -9.32 17.86
C GLU A 172 6.32 -7.93 18.45
N ARG A 173 6.43 -6.89 17.61
CA ARG A 173 6.51 -5.48 18.07
C ARG A 173 5.14 -4.93 18.49
N TYR A 174 4.04 -5.59 18.17
CA TYR A 174 2.70 -4.99 18.27
C TYR A 174 1.72 -5.80 19.11
N PHE A 175 1.91 -7.11 19.18
CA PHE A 175 1.01 -8.03 19.84
C PHE A 175 1.75 -8.80 20.94
N PRO A 176 1.05 -9.22 22.01
CA PRO A 176 1.62 -10.16 22.95
C PRO A 176 2.02 -11.44 22.22
N PRO A 177 3.01 -12.20 22.76
CA PRO A 177 3.39 -13.48 22.19
C PRO A 177 2.18 -14.41 22.10
N GLU A 178 2.06 -15.13 20.99
CA GLU A 178 0.98 -16.09 20.82
C GLU A 178 1.09 -17.19 21.88
N PRO A 179 -0.03 -17.58 22.52
CA PRO A 179 -0.02 -18.66 23.48
C PRO A 179 0.44 -19.96 22.80
N PRO A 180 1.12 -20.86 23.53
CA PRO A 180 1.55 -22.13 22.97
C PRO A 180 0.35 -22.92 22.43
N ALA A 181 0.54 -23.58 21.28
CA ALA A 181 -0.50 -24.43 20.71
C ALA A 181 -0.91 -25.50 21.74
N PRO A 182 -2.21 -25.75 21.93
CA PRO A 182 -2.65 -26.84 22.79
C PRO A 182 -2.05 -28.15 22.27
N PRO A 183 -1.68 -29.09 23.17
CA PRO A 183 -1.20 -30.39 22.74
C PRO A 183 -2.27 -31.07 21.86
N PRO A 184 -1.87 -31.90 20.87
CA PRO A 184 -2.82 -32.62 20.04
C PRO A 184 -3.83 -33.35 20.93
N GLN A 185 -5.12 -33.07 20.74
CA GLN A 185 -6.16 -33.83 21.41
C GLN A 185 -6.05 -35.28 20.94
N ASP A 186 -5.92 -36.18 21.91
CA ASP A 186 -5.98 -37.61 21.66
C ASP A 186 -7.43 -37.99 21.43
N VAL A 187 -7.92 -37.75 20.21
CA VAL A 187 -9.30 -38.04 19.80
C VAL A 187 -9.66 -39.50 20.06
N ALA A 188 -8.69 -40.42 20.08
CA ALA A 188 -8.94 -41.82 20.39
C ALA A 188 -9.47 -42.04 21.82
N LYS A 189 -9.01 -41.24 22.80
CA LYS A 189 -9.51 -41.28 24.19
C LYS A 189 -10.91 -40.70 24.38
N GLU A 190 -11.44 -39.96 23.41
CA GLU A 190 -12.80 -39.40 23.48
C GLU A 190 -13.89 -40.43 23.12
N TRP A 191 -13.51 -41.59 22.60
CA TRP A 191 -14.41 -42.67 22.18
C TRP A 191 -14.28 -43.97 23.03
N GLU A 192 -13.51 -43.93 24.13
CA GLU A 192 -13.41 -44.98 25.16
C GLU A 192 -14.32 -44.68 26.37
#